data_AF-A0A2M7B6H6-F1
#
_entry.id   AF-A0A2M7B6H6-F1
#
_cell.length_a   1.000
_cell.length_b   1.000
_cell.length_c   1.000
_cell.angle_alpha   90.00
_cell.angle_beta   90.00
_cell.angle_gamma   90.00
#
_symmetry.space_group_name_H-M   'P 1'
#
loop_
_entity.id
_entity.type
_entity.pdbx_description
1 polymer ?
#
loop_
_entity_poly.entity_id
_entity_poly.type
_entity_poly.pdbx_seq_one_letter_code
_entity_poly.pdbx_strand_id
1 'polypeptide(L)'
;MNNMEKPKNEMRLEKTPEGASDIELAMFLIKHIDNPCQVEVEPGRIENIREFYIRAAERALDEMTNPEAKKLLEFKIREYKKWQKN
;
A
#
# COMPACT_ATOMS: atom_id res chain seq x y z
N MET A 1 1.97 12.68 40.25
CA MET A 1 3.14 12.91 39.37
C MET A 1 2.94 12.12 38.09
N ASN A 2 2.64 12.85 37.03
CA ASN A 2 2.69 12.56 35.60
C ASN A 2 2.11 11.24 35.06
N ASN A 3 0.87 11.37 34.59
CA ASN A 3 0.33 10.62 33.46
C ASN A 3 1.28 10.75 32.27
N MET A 4 1.99 9.67 31.91
CA MET A 4 2.59 9.54 30.58
C MET A 4 1.55 8.93 29.66
N GLU A 5 0.65 9.77 29.17
CA GLU A 5 -0.09 9.46 27.94
C GLU A 5 0.93 9.34 26.82
N LYS A 6 1.19 8.11 26.37
CA LYS A 6 1.98 7.87 25.16
C LYS A 6 1.26 8.55 24.00
N PRO A 7 1.92 9.39 23.19
CA PRO A 7 1.27 9.98 22.03
C PRO A 7 0.81 8.87 21.07
N LYS A 8 -0.46 8.97 20.70
CA LYS A 8 -1.13 8.18 19.68
C LYS A 8 -0.50 8.50 18.32
N ASN A 9 -0.28 7.47 17.51
CA ASN A 9 -0.15 7.56 16.06
C ASN A 9 1.20 8.05 15.48
N GLU A 10 2.30 7.36 15.76
CA GLU A 10 3.47 7.36 14.87
C GLU A 10 3.31 6.24 13.83
N MET A 11 2.46 6.45 12.83
CA MET A 11 2.42 5.57 11.67
C MET A 11 3.67 5.85 10.83
N ARG A 12 4.74 5.06 11.06
CA ARG A 12 5.87 5.01 10.14
C ARG A 12 5.31 4.58 8.78
N LEU A 13 5.42 5.44 7.76
CA LEU A 13 5.30 5.02 6.36
C LEU A 13 6.24 3.82 6.20
N GLU A 14 5.68 2.61 6.11
CA GLU A 14 6.48 1.42 5.77
C GLU A 14 7.14 1.75 4.43
N LYS A 15 8.46 1.97 4.45
CA LYS A 15 9.21 2.19 3.22
C LYS A 15 9.16 0.89 2.43
N THR A 16 8.97 1.00 1.12
CA THR A 16 9.30 -0.10 0.21
C THR A 16 10.72 -0.58 0.53
N PRO A 17 10.97 -1.88 0.69
CA PRO A 17 12.29 -2.34 1.08
C PRO A 17 13.32 -1.93 0.01
N GLU A 18 14.35 -1.19 0.41
CA GLU A 18 15.44 -0.83 -0.49
C GLU A 18 16.17 -2.12 -0.92
N GLY A 19 16.29 -2.35 -2.23
CA GLY A 19 16.84 -3.60 -2.77
C GLY A 19 15.88 -4.80 -2.76
N ALA A 20 14.59 -4.59 -2.52
CA ALA A 20 13.57 -5.63 -2.66
C ALA A 20 13.60 -6.24 -4.07
N SER A 21 13.44 -7.56 -4.14
CA SER A 21 13.08 -8.22 -5.39
C SER A 21 11.68 -7.80 -5.85
N ASP A 22 11.42 -7.93 -7.15
CA ASP A 22 10.10 -7.60 -7.72
C ASP A 22 8.96 -8.37 -7.04
N ILE A 23 9.19 -9.61 -6.60
CA ILE A 23 8.19 -10.39 -5.87
C ILE A 23 7.92 -9.80 -4.49
N GLU A 24 8.96 -9.42 -3.74
CA GLU A 24 8.79 -8.80 -2.42
C GLU A 24 8.06 -7.46 -2.53
N LEU A 25 8.38 -6.66 -3.55
CA LEU A 25 7.68 -5.42 -3.85
C LEU A 25 6.21 -5.69 -4.22
N ALA A 26 5.94 -6.69 -5.07
CA ALA A 26 4.57 -7.07 -5.43
C ALA A 26 3.76 -7.49 -4.19
N MET A 27 4.31 -8.35 -3.32
CA MET A 27 3.63 -8.78 -2.10
C MET A 27 3.38 -7.62 -1.14
N PHE A 28 4.36 -6.72 -0.99
CA PHE A 28 4.21 -5.52 -0.16
C PHE A 28 3.02 -4.68 -0.63
N LEU A 29 2.95 -4.38 -1.93
CA LEU A 29 1.86 -3.60 -2.51
C LEU A 29 0.51 -4.32 -2.39
N ILE A 30 0.47 -5.62 -2.66
CA ILE A 30 -0.76 -6.43 -2.55
C ILE A 30 -1.31 -6.42 -1.14
N LYS A 31 -0.46 -6.58 -0.11
CA LYS A 31 -0.86 -6.53 1.31
C LYS A 31 -1.61 -5.23 1.62
N HIS A 32 -1.10 -4.11 1.14
CA HIS A 32 -1.68 -2.78 1.37
C HIS A 32 -2.90 -2.48 0.48
N ILE A 33 -3.03 -3.14 -0.67
CA ILE A 33 -4.25 -3.07 -1.49
C ILE A 33 -5.38 -3.87 -0.83
N ASP A 34 -5.10 -5.11 -0.42
CA ASP A 34 -6.10 -5.99 0.21
C ASP A 34 -6.52 -5.42 1.58
N ASN A 35 -5.56 -5.02 2.41
CA ASN A 35 -5.79 -4.47 3.76
C ASN A 35 -5.24 -3.04 3.86
N PRO A 36 -5.99 -2.04 3.36
CA PRO A 36 -5.48 -0.68 3.29
C PRO A 36 -5.40 -0.03 4.66
N CYS A 37 -4.30 0.68 4.88
CA CYS A 37 -4.16 1.54 6.03
C CYS A 37 -5.09 2.76 5.92
N GLN A 38 -5.35 3.35 7.08
CA GLN A 38 -6.03 4.62 7.23
C GLN A 38 -5.01 5.64 7.75
N VAL A 39 -5.04 6.86 7.19
CA VAL A 39 -4.18 7.96 7.62
C VAL A 39 -5.02 9.16 7.99
N GLU A 40 -4.63 9.85 9.05
CA GLU A 40 -5.20 11.15 9.38
C GLU A 40 -4.50 12.23 8.54
N VAL A 41 -5.23 12.89 7.64
CA VAL A 41 -4.68 13.94 6.76
C VAL A 41 -4.89 15.34 7.34
N GLU A 42 -5.92 15.49 8.18
CA GLU A 42 -6.27 16.70 8.92
C GLU A 42 -6.87 16.26 10.28
N PRO A 43 -6.85 17.08 11.34
CA PRO A 43 -7.43 16.72 12.62
C PRO A 43 -8.87 16.21 12.50
N GLY A 44 -9.10 14.93 12.81
CA GLY A 44 -10.40 14.27 12.72
C GLY A 44 -10.80 13.77 11.32
N ARG A 45 -9.97 13.98 10.29
CA ARG A 45 -10.20 13.49 8.92
C ARG A 45 -9.28 12.32 8.61
N ILE A 46 -9.87 11.13 8.60
CA ILE A 46 -9.19 9.88 8.28
C ILE A 46 -9.50 9.46 6.85
N GLU A 47 -8.47 9.29 6.02
CA GLU A 47 -8.59 8.82 4.64
C GLU A 47 -8.01 7.42 4.46
N ASN A 48 -8.62 6.66 3.56
CA ASN A 48 -8.16 5.34 3.15
C ASN A 48 -7.10 5.50 2.06
N ILE A 49 -5.88 5.03 2.30
CA ILE A 49 -4.77 5.20 1.36
C ILE A 49 -4.62 4.05 0.35
N ARG A 50 -5.66 3.21 0.17
CA ARG A 50 -5.65 2.14 -0.85
C ARG A 50 -5.31 2.68 -2.24
N GLU A 51 -5.90 3.80 -2.64
CA GLU A 51 -5.65 4.40 -3.96
C GLU A 51 -4.20 4.86 -4.15
N PHE A 52 -3.53 5.24 -3.06
CA PHE A 52 -2.10 5.53 -3.09
C PHE A 52 -1.30 4.27 -3.46
N TYR A 53 -1.59 3.14 -2.80
CA TYR A 53 -0.91 1.88 -3.08
C TYR A 53 -1.21 1.32 -4.47
N ILE A 54 -2.41 1.57 -5.01
CA ILE A 54 -2.73 1.19 -6.40
C ILE A 54 -1.93 2.01 -7.40
N ARG A 55 -1.86 3.34 -7.24
CA ARG A 55 -1.02 4.18 -8.09
C ARG A 55 0.48 3.85 -7.95
N ALA A 56 0.91 3.42 -6.78
CA ALA A 56 2.27 2.90 -6.58
C ALA A 56 2.48 1.57 -7.32
N ALA A 57 1.50 0.67 -7.24
CA ALA A 57 1.55 -0.61 -7.92
C ALA A 57 1.55 -0.48 -9.44
N GLU A 58 0.75 0.43 -10.00
CA GLU A 58 0.75 0.72 -11.43
C GLU A 58 2.12 1.21 -11.91
N ARG A 59 2.77 2.10 -11.16
CA ARG A 59 4.13 2.56 -11.47
C ARG A 59 5.17 1.45 -11.36
N ALA A 60 5.06 0.59 -10.34
CA ALA A 60 5.99 -0.51 -10.15
C ALA A 60 5.95 -1.53 -11.30
N LEU A 61 4.80 -1.73 -11.96
CA LEU A 61 4.69 -2.63 -13.12
C LEU A 61 5.59 -2.22 -14.29
N ASP A 62 5.81 -0.92 -14.47
CA ASP A 62 6.68 -0.39 -15.54
C ASP A 62 8.16 -0.69 -15.25
N GLU A 63 8.54 -0.74 -13.97
CA GLU A 63 9.93 -0.90 -13.52
C GLU A 63 10.33 -2.35 -13.22
N MET A 64 9.37 -3.22 -12.91
CA MET A 64 9.63 -4.63 -12.62
C MET A 64 10.26 -5.36 -13.83
N THR A 65 11.08 -6.37 -13.55
CA THR A 65 11.73 -7.22 -14.56
C THR A 65 11.24 -8.67 -14.50
N ASN A 66 10.77 -9.12 -13.32
CA ASN A 66 10.25 -10.45 -13.10
C ASN A 66 8.81 -10.59 -13.64
N PRO A 67 8.56 -11.49 -14.62
CA PRO A 67 7.25 -11.62 -15.25
C PRO A 67 6.19 -12.20 -14.31
N GLU A 68 6.57 -13.04 -13.34
CA GLU A 68 5.62 -13.60 -12.37
C GLU A 68 5.19 -12.55 -11.34
N ALA A 69 6.12 -11.70 -10.90
CA ALA A 69 5.80 -10.55 -10.05
C ALA A 69 4.83 -9.58 -10.74
N LYS A 70 5.07 -9.27 -12.03
CA LYS A 70 4.17 -8.43 -12.83
C LYS A 70 2.78 -9.03 -12.91
N LYS A 71 2.65 -10.30 -13.31
CA LYS A 71 1.35 -10.98 -13.41
C LYS A 71 0.59 -10.96 -12.09
N LEU A 72 1.29 -11.22 -10.98
CA LEU A 72 0.70 -11.22 -9.66
C LEU A 72 0.12 -9.85 -9.29
N LEU A 73 0.90 -8.78 -9.49
CA LEU A 73 0.49 -7.42 -9.17
C LEU A 73 -0.61 -6.91 -10.12
N GLU A 74 -0.51 -7.20 -11.42
CA GLU A 74 -1.54 -6.89 -12.43
C GLU A 74 -2.88 -7.54 -12.10
N PHE A 75 -2.85 -8.83 -11.71
CA PHE A 75 -4.05 -9.55 -11.31
C PHE A 75 -4.75 -8.83 -10.16
N LYS A 76 -3.99 -8.46 -9.11
CA LYS A 76 -4.54 -7.77 -7.95
C LYS A 76 -5.14 -6.40 -8.30
N ILE A 77 -4.43 -5.58 -9.09
CA ILE A 77 -4.96 -4.28 -9.56
C ILE A 77 -6.26 -4.48 -10.33
N ARG A 78 -6.32 -5.49 -11.20
CA ARG A 78 -7.51 -5.81 -12.00
C ARG A 78 -8.69 -6.25 -11.14
N GLU A 79 -8.45 -7.10 -10.13
CA GLU A 79 -9.49 -7.49 -9.17
C GLU A 79 -10.10 -6.27 -8.50
N TYR A 80 -9.26 -5.35 -7.99
CA TYR A 80 -9.73 -4.13 -7.38
C TYR A 80 -10.54 -3.24 -8.34
N LYS A 81 -10.04 -3.01 -9.56
CA LYS A 81 -10.73 -2.18 -10.56
C LYS A 81 -12.08 -2.75 -10.98
N LYS A 82 -12.23 -4.09 -10.98
CA LYS A 82 -13.53 -4.74 -11.21
C LYS A 82 -14.48 -4.50 -10.03
N TRP A 83 -13.99 -4.57 -8.79
CA TRP A 83 -14.78 -4.31 -7.59
C TRP A 83 -15.33 -2.88 -7.49
N GLN A 84 -14.63 -1.87 -8.03
CA GLN A 84 -15.12 -0.47 -8.03
C GLN A 84 -16.25 -0.20 -9.03
N LYS A 85 -16.52 -1.11 -9.98
CA LYS A 85 -17.55 -0.93 -11.02
C LYS A 85 -18.90 -1.56 -10.66
N ASN A 86 -18.99 -2.22 -9.51
CA ASN A 86 -20.22 -2.79 -8.95
C ASN A 86 -20.62 -2.01 -7.70
#